data_AF-A0A7C4PE29-F1
#
_entry.id   AF-A0A7C4PE29-F1
#
_cell.length_a   1.000
_cell.length_b   1.000
_cell.length_c   1.000
_cell.angle_alpha   90.00
_cell.angle_beta   90.00
_cell.angle_gamma   90.00
#
_symmetry.space_group_name_H-M   'P 1'
#
loop_
_entity.id
_entity.type
_entity.pdbx_description
1 polymer ?
#
loop_
_entity_poly.entity_id
_entity_poly.type
_entity_poly.pdbx_seq_one_letter_code
_entity_poly.pdbx_strand_id
1 'polypeptide(L)'
;MKTDLTPYVKRLLIVLLLSVVIAFLINEGSYLLQRDQTDRASRTIELVIPAGTAERVAQGEPAPGIPETMTFVVGDVLEVRNEDQVAHQLGPIWVPPGSTGRLVLDSAERYAYSCSFSPDRYLGLDVRQGAGFSTRLIGLMISAPTLAVFLYIYSLLVVPVGGRNKKAEQQV
;
A
#
# COMPACT_ATOMS: atom_id res chain seq x y z
N MET A 1 15.69 -15.60 -48.60
CA MET A 1 14.65 -14.58 -48.28
C MET A 1 15.04 -13.95 -46.94
N LYS A 2 15.61 -12.74 -46.92
CA LYS A 2 15.90 -12.04 -45.65
C LYS A 2 14.61 -11.33 -45.25
N THR A 3 13.89 -11.89 -44.30
CA THR A 3 12.70 -11.25 -43.74
C THR A 3 13.15 -10.01 -42.99
N ASP A 4 12.84 -8.82 -43.51
CA ASP A 4 13.13 -7.57 -42.82
C ASP A 4 12.12 -7.42 -41.66
N LEU A 5 12.54 -7.88 -40.48
CA LEU A 5 11.77 -7.84 -39.22
C LEU A 5 11.81 -6.47 -38.56
N THR A 6 12.70 -5.58 -39.01
CA THR A 6 12.94 -4.25 -38.45
C THR A 6 11.67 -3.41 -38.24
N PRO A 7 10.71 -3.33 -39.19
CA PRO A 7 9.50 -2.52 -38.98
C PRO A 7 8.56 -3.09 -37.91
N TYR A 8 8.54 -4.41 -37.73
CA TYR A 8 7.75 -5.05 -36.67
C TYR A 8 8.37 -4.79 -35.30
N VAL A 9 9.69 -4.94 -35.17
CA VAL A 9 10.42 -4.69 -33.92
C VAL A 9 10.32 -3.22 -33.51
N LYS A 10 10.52 -2.28 -34.44
CA LYS A 10 10.35 -0.84 -34.16
C LYS A 10 8.96 -0.52 -33.63
N ARG A 11 7.93 -1.11 -34.25
CA ARG A 11 6.55 -0.91 -33.83
C ARG A 11 6.26 -1.51 -32.46
N LEU A 12 6.75 -2.71 -32.20
CA LEU A 12 6.64 -3.36 -30.90
C LEU A 12 7.26 -2.49 -29.79
N LEU A 13 8.45 -1.94 -30.02
CA LEU A 13 9.11 -1.05 -29.05
C LEU A 13 8.30 0.23 -28.78
N ILE A 14 7.75 0.87 -29.81
CA ILE A 14 6.89 2.05 -29.64
C ILE A 14 5.65 1.71 -28.83
N VAL A 15 4.98 0.60 -29.15
CA VAL A 15 3.77 0.15 -28.45
C VAL A 15 4.09 -0.24 -27.01
N LEU A 16 5.22 -0.90 -26.76
CA LEU A 16 5.68 -1.26 -25.43
C LEU A 16 5.93 -0.01 -24.57
N LEU A 17 6.62 0.99 -25.12
CA LEU A 17 6.88 2.23 -24.39
C LEU A 17 5.58 2.97 -24.08
N LEU A 18 4.68 3.06 -25.06
CA LEU A 18 3.36 3.69 -24.89
C LEU A 18 2.53 2.96 -23.82
N SER A 19 2.52 1.63 -23.83
CA SER A 19 1.78 0.82 -22.86
C SER A 19 2.35 0.93 -21.45
N VAL A 20 3.68 1.02 -21.28
CA VAL A 20 4.30 1.31 -19.98
C VAL A 20 3.85 2.67 -19.45
N VAL A 21 3.84 3.71 -20.29
CA VAL A 21 3.39 5.05 -19.90
C VAL A 21 1.91 5.03 -19.49
N ILE A 22 1.04 4.40 -20.29
CA ILE A 22 -0.40 4.31 -19.98
C ILE A 22 -0.62 3.52 -18.68
N ALA A 23 0.03 2.36 -18.54
CA ALA A 23 -0.08 1.52 -17.35
C ALA A 23 0.39 2.28 -16.10
N PHE A 24 1.49 3.02 -16.21
CA PHE A 24 1.99 3.88 -15.13
C PHE A 24 0.96 4.96 -14.74
N LEU A 25 0.40 5.68 -15.72
CA LEU A 25 -0.60 6.72 -15.46
C LEU A 25 -1.88 6.17 -14.83
N ILE A 26 -2.35 5.01 -15.26
CA ILE A 26 -3.53 4.36 -14.66
C ILE A 26 -3.21 3.93 -13.23
N ASN A 27 -2.06 3.28 -13.01
CA ASN A 27 -1.67 2.79 -11.69
C ASN A 27 -1.47 3.94 -10.69
N GLU A 28 -0.76 5.00 -11.09
CA GLU A 28 -0.56 6.18 -10.24
C GLU A 28 -1.85 6.99 -10.10
N GLY A 29 -2.70 7.05 -11.13
CA GLY A 29 -4.02 7.67 -11.07
C GLY A 29 -4.97 6.97 -10.08
N SER A 30 -5.01 5.64 -10.11
CA SER A 30 -5.74 4.84 -9.13
C SER A 30 -5.18 5.06 -7.73
N TYR A 31 -3.85 5.12 -7.57
CA TYR A 31 -3.21 5.40 -6.29
C TYR A 31 -3.57 6.79 -5.76
N LEU A 32 -3.54 7.83 -6.60
CA LEU A 32 -3.91 9.19 -6.19
C LEU A 32 -5.38 9.27 -5.76
N LEU A 33 -6.27 8.51 -6.41
CA LEU A 33 -7.68 8.47 -6.07
C LEU A 33 -7.96 7.66 -4.79
N GLN A 34 -7.18 6.60 -4.53
CA GLN A 34 -7.34 5.70 -3.38
C GLN A 34 -6.38 6.01 -2.23
N ARG A 35 -5.66 7.14 -2.29
CA ARG A 35 -4.62 7.51 -1.33
C ARG A 35 -5.20 7.67 0.08
N ASP A 36 -5.26 6.57 0.81
CA ASP A 36 -5.66 6.50 2.20
C ASP A 36 -4.42 6.56 3.11
N GLN A 37 -4.56 6.84 4.41
CA GLN A 37 -3.42 6.98 5.34
C GLN A 37 -2.55 5.71 5.49
N THR A 38 -3.02 4.58 4.95
CA THR A 38 -2.38 3.26 5.01
C THR A 38 -1.44 2.96 3.85
N ASP A 39 -1.33 3.84 2.86
CA ASP A 39 -0.42 3.68 1.73
C ASP A 39 0.97 4.25 2.00
N ARG A 40 1.66 3.64 2.97
CA ARG A 40 3.00 4.02 3.38
C ARG A 40 3.86 2.81 3.73
N ALA A 41 5.16 3.04 3.87
CA ALA A 41 6.07 2.08 4.48
C ALA A 41 5.77 1.90 5.98
N SER A 42 6.22 0.76 6.53
CA SER A 42 6.16 0.46 7.95
C SER A 42 6.98 1.44 8.77
N ARG A 43 6.48 1.84 9.94
CA ARG A 43 7.15 2.74 10.88
C ARG A 43 6.79 2.41 12.33
N THR A 44 7.55 2.98 13.26
CA THR A 44 7.17 2.96 14.68
C THR A 44 6.13 4.05 14.94
N ILE A 45 5.03 3.68 15.61
CA ILE A 45 3.99 4.60 16.07
C ILE A 45 3.98 4.54 17.61
N GLU A 46 4.08 5.71 18.24
CA GLU A 46 4.08 5.83 19.69
C GLU A 46 2.67 6.09 20.23
N LEU A 47 2.29 5.35 21.27
CA LEU A 47 1.11 5.57 22.10
C LEU A 47 1.59 5.89 23.52
N VAL A 48 1.33 7.11 23.97
CA VAL A 48 1.67 7.55 25.33
C VAL A 48 0.45 7.35 26.22
N ILE A 49 0.62 6.60 27.31
CA ILE A 49 -0.37 6.51 28.39
C ILE A 49 -0.04 7.62 29.40
N PRO A 50 -0.85 8.68 29.48
CA PRO A 50 -0.54 9.81 30.33
C PRO A 50 -0.68 9.48 31.81
N ALA A 51 -0.03 10.27 32.66
CA ALA A 51 -0.20 10.17 34.11
C ALA A 51 -1.66 10.37 34.54
N GLY A 52 -2.11 9.60 35.53
CA GLY A 52 -3.48 9.65 36.02
C GLY A 52 -4.48 8.92 35.13
N THR A 53 -4.02 7.97 34.30
CA THR A 53 -4.89 7.18 33.43
C THR A 53 -5.63 6.12 34.23
N ALA A 54 -4.94 5.43 35.14
CA ALA A 54 -5.52 4.42 36.01
C ALA A 54 -6.70 4.98 36.84
N GLU A 55 -6.55 6.19 37.41
CA GLU A 55 -7.58 6.85 38.21
C GLU A 55 -8.81 7.21 37.35
N ARG A 56 -8.60 7.74 36.14
CA ARG A 56 -9.69 8.08 35.22
C ARG A 56 -10.45 6.85 34.74
N VAL A 57 -9.72 5.81 34.37
CA VAL A 57 -10.33 4.53 33.96
C VAL A 57 -11.11 3.91 35.11
N ALA A 58 -10.63 4.02 36.35
CA ALA A 58 -11.37 3.57 37.54
C ALA A 58 -12.68 4.37 37.77
N GLN A 59 -12.72 5.62 37.32
CA GLN A 59 -13.92 6.47 37.31
C GLN A 59 -14.82 6.25 36.09
N GLY A 60 -14.40 5.39 35.14
CA GLY A 60 -15.11 5.16 33.89
C GLY A 60 -14.90 6.24 32.83
N GLU A 61 -13.94 7.15 33.03
CA GLU A 61 -13.62 8.23 32.10
C GLU A 61 -12.48 7.84 31.15
N PRO A 62 -12.57 8.18 29.85
CA PRO A 62 -11.48 7.93 28.90
C PRO A 62 -10.27 8.83 29.19
N ALA A 63 -9.07 8.26 29.04
CA ALA A 63 -7.84 9.02 29.18
C ALA A 63 -7.58 9.90 27.94
N PRO A 64 -7.05 11.13 28.12
CA PRO A 64 -6.79 12.03 27.01
C PRO A 64 -5.68 11.48 26.12
N GLY A 65 -5.90 11.54 24.80
CA GLY A 65 -4.90 11.10 23.81
C GLY A 65 -4.86 9.60 23.54
N ILE A 66 -5.69 8.80 24.21
CA ILE A 66 -5.87 7.38 23.89
C ILE A 66 -7.08 7.24 22.96
N PRO A 67 -6.88 6.89 21.68
CA PRO A 67 -7.99 6.64 20.75
C PRO A 67 -8.62 5.27 21.00
N GLU A 68 -9.89 5.10 20.59
CA GLU A 68 -10.57 3.79 20.63
C GLU A 68 -10.01 2.79 19.60
N THR A 69 -9.56 3.30 18.45
CA THR A 69 -9.00 2.51 17.37
C THR A 69 -7.80 3.22 16.74
N MET A 70 -6.77 2.46 16.42
CA MET A 70 -5.57 2.92 15.72
C MET A 70 -5.38 2.13 14.43
N THR A 71 -4.95 2.80 13.37
CA THR A 71 -4.72 2.17 12.06
C THR A 71 -3.22 2.03 11.79
N PHE A 72 -2.82 0.82 11.39
CA PHE A 72 -1.45 0.44 11.13
C PHE A 72 -1.29 -0.16 9.74
N VAL A 73 -0.04 -0.29 9.34
CA VAL A 73 0.39 -1.03 8.15
C VAL A 73 1.20 -2.23 8.61
N VAL A 74 1.09 -3.35 7.90
CA VAL A 74 1.93 -4.53 8.15
C VAL A 74 3.41 -4.15 8.21
N GLY A 75 4.08 -4.59 9.27
CA GLY A 75 5.45 -4.28 9.62
C GLY A 75 5.60 -3.10 10.59
N ASP A 76 4.52 -2.38 10.91
CA ASP A 76 4.55 -1.35 11.93
C ASP A 76 4.88 -1.91 13.31
N VAL A 77 5.44 -1.03 14.14
CA VAL A 77 5.69 -1.31 15.55
C VAL A 77 4.92 -0.30 16.38
N LEU A 78 3.98 -0.78 17.19
CA LEU A 78 3.33 0.01 18.21
C LEU A 78 4.24 0.07 19.43
N GLU A 79 4.68 1.27 19.77
CA GLU A 79 5.49 1.54 20.95
C GLU A 79 4.62 2.21 22.01
N VAL A 80 4.41 1.54 23.14
CA VAL A 80 3.53 2.02 24.21
C VAL A 80 4.39 2.56 25.35
N ARG A 81 4.40 3.88 25.55
CA ARG A 81 5.12 4.54 26.64
C ARG A 81 4.18 4.77 27.82
N ASN A 82 4.50 4.19 28.97
CA ASN A 82 3.71 4.37 30.18
C ASN A 82 4.27 5.51 31.03
N GLU A 83 3.56 6.64 31.09
CA GLU A 83 3.87 7.76 31.99
C GLU A 83 3.01 7.75 33.25
N ASP A 84 2.19 6.72 33.44
CA ASP A 84 1.40 6.55 34.63
C ASP A 84 2.17 5.88 35.78
N GLN A 85 1.62 5.95 36.98
CA GLN A 85 2.22 5.39 38.19
C GLN A 85 1.91 3.90 38.38
N VAL A 86 0.97 3.36 37.59
CA VAL A 86 0.55 1.96 37.63
C VAL A 86 0.99 1.24 36.36
N ALA A 87 1.32 -0.05 36.51
CA ALA A 87 1.63 -0.88 35.36
C ALA A 87 0.39 -1.12 34.49
N HIS A 88 0.59 -1.14 33.18
CA HIS A 88 -0.49 -1.28 32.21
C HIS A 88 -0.25 -2.47 31.27
N GLN A 89 -1.35 -3.04 30.79
CA GLN A 89 -1.33 -4.16 29.85
C GLN A 89 -1.93 -3.73 28.51
N LEU A 90 -1.34 -4.18 27.40
CA LEU A 90 -1.91 -4.15 26.06
C LEU A 90 -1.70 -5.52 25.39
N GLY A 91 -2.77 -6.30 25.29
CA GLY A 91 -2.72 -7.67 24.77
C GLY A 91 -1.62 -8.49 25.47
N PRO A 92 -0.60 -8.98 24.73
CA PRO A 92 0.48 -9.78 25.31
C PRO A 92 1.56 -8.95 26.00
N ILE A 93 1.60 -7.62 25.85
CA ILE A 93 2.65 -6.78 26.42
C ILE A 93 2.23 -6.19 27.76
N TRP A 94 3.15 -6.24 28.72
CA TRP A 94 3.04 -5.61 30.03
C TRP A 94 4.03 -4.45 30.12
N VAL A 95 3.56 -3.27 30.50
CA VAL A 95 4.32 -2.01 30.48
C VAL A 95 4.33 -1.40 31.88
N PRO A 96 5.41 -1.62 32.67
CA PRO A 96 5.61 -0.97 33.96
C PRO A 96 5.63 0.57 33.90
N PRO A 97 5.45 1.27 35.04
CA PRO A 97 5.58 2.72 35.13
C PRO A 97 6.91 3.23 34.59
N GLY A 98 6.89 4.31 33.80
CA GLY A 98 8.08 4.95 33.23
C GLY A 98 8.82 4.10 32.18
N SER A 99 8.20 3.03 31.69
CA SER A 99 8.81 2.12 30.71
C SER A 99 8.05 2.09 29.39
N THR A 100 8.65 1.42 28.40
CA THR A 100 8.10 1.34 27.05
C THR A 100 7.98 -0.11 26.61
N GLY A 101 6.78 -0.51 26.19
CA GLY A 101 6.50 -1.80 25.55
C GLY A 101 6.47 -1.68 24.02
N ARG A 102 6.76 -2.77 23.31
CA ARG A 102 6.74 -2.79 21.84
C ARG A 102 5.94 -3.97 21.33
N LEU A 103 5.03 -3.73 20.40
CA LEU A 103 4.23 -4.74 19.73
C LEU A 103 4.42 -4.62 18.21
N VAL A 104 4.95 -5.67 17.59
CA VAL A 104 5.14 -5.74 16.14
C VAL A 104 3.86 -6.27 15.50
N LEU A 105 3.40 -5.61 14.44
CA LEU A 105 2.18 -5.97 13.70
C LEU A 105 2.56 -6.59 12.36
N ASP A 106 2.54 -7.91 12.28
CA ASP A 106 3.09 -8.67 11.14
C ASP A 106 2.02 -9.15 10.13
N SER A 107 0.74 -9.04 10.49
CA SER A 107 -0.37 -9.57 9.70
C SER A 107 -1.48 -8.53 9.51
N ALA A 108 -2.08 -8.53 8.31
CA ALA A 108 -3.11 -7.56 7.94
C ALA A 108 -4.48 -8.04 8.43
N GLU A 109 -4.83 -7.67 9.65
CA GLU A 109 -6.08 -8.04 10.30
C GLU A 109 -6.58 -6.92 11.24
N ARG A 110 -7.84 -7.03 11.68
CA ARG A 110 -8.41 -6.17 12.72
C ARG A 110 -8.31 -6.87 14.07
N TYR A 111 -7.49 -6.33 14.96
CA TYR A 111 -7.35 -6.82 16.33
C TYR A 111 -8.19 -6.01 17.30
N ALA A 112 -8.69 -6.68 18.33
CA ALA A 112 -9.22 -6.03 19.53
C ALA A 112 -8.42 -6.57 20.72
N TYR A 113 -7.35 -5.87 21.09
CA TYR A 113 -6.50 -6.30 22.19
C TYR A 113 -7.05 -5.81 23.53
N SER A 114 -7.04 -6.69 24.53
CA SER A 114 -7.38 -6.33 25.90
C SER A 114 -6.39 -5.30 26.43
N CYS A 115 -6.87 -4.21 27.02
CA CYS A 115 -6.01 -3.18 27.62
C CYS A 115 -6.51 -2.73 29.00
N SER A 116 -5.59 -2.25 29.83
CA SER A 116 -5.94 -1.77 31.19
C SER A 116 -6.22 -0.27 31.27
N PHE A 117 -5.87 0.47 30.23
CA PHE A 117 -5.87 1.94 30.17
C PHE A 117 -7.05 2.53 29.38
N SER A 118 -8.06 1.71 29.06
CA SER A 118 -9.34 2.14 28.50
C SER A 118 -10.49 1.67 29.40
N PRO A 119 -11.56 2.47 29.58
CA PRO A 119 -12.77 2.03 30.29
C PRO A 119 -13.37 0.75 29.68
N ASP A 120 -13.36 0.64 28.35
CA ASP A 120 -13.91 -0.51 27.62
C ASP A 120 -13.03 -1.76 27.71
N ARG A 121 -11.83 -1.66 28.30
CA ARG A 121 -10.84 -2.73 28.43
C ARG A 121 -10.32 -3.30 27.11
N TYR A 122 -10.57 -2.64 25.98
CA TYR A 122 -10.05 -3.03 24.68
C TYR A 122 -9.54 -1.81 23.89
N LEU A 123 -8.55 -2.06 23.03
CA LEU A 123 -8.05 -1.14 22.03
C LEU A 123 -8.11 -1.81 20.64
N GLY A 124 -8.80 -1.16 19.70
CA GLY A 124 -8.88 -1.62 18.33
C GLY A 124 -7.61 -1.31 17.55
N LEU A 125 -7.04 -2.28 16.84
CA LEU A 125 -5.96 -2.07 15.87
C LEU A 125 -6.42 -2.54 14.48
N ASP A 126 -6.51 -1.63 13.51
CA ASP A 126 -6.80 -1.97 12.09
C ASP A 126 -5.48 -2.04 11.32
N VAL A 127 -4.95 -3.25 11.09
CA VAL A 127 -3.68 -3.45 10.38
C VAL A 127 -3.97 -3.74 8.91
N ARG A 128 -3.51 -2.85 8.03
CA ARG A 128 -3.72 -2.97 6.58
C ARG A 128 -2.46 -3.40 5.84
N GLN A 129 -2.64 -4.01 4.68
CA GLN A 129 -1.54 -4.14 3.73
C GLN A 129 -1.19 -2.76 3.17
N GLY A 130 0.07 -2.35 3.27
CA GLY A 130 0.52 -1.08 2.69
C GLY A 130 0.83 -1.23 1.20
N ALA A 131 0.40 -0.29 0.37
CA ALA A 131 0.88 -0.23 -1.02
C ALA A 131 2.26 0.42 -1.08
N GLY A 132 3.29 -0.41 -0.89
CA GLY A 132 4.69 -0.03 -1.07
C GLY A 132 5.12 0.08 -2.53
N PHE A 133 6.37 0.48 -2.75
CA PHE A 133 6.99 0.54 -4.07
C PHE A 133 6.95 -0.81 -4.82
N SER A 134 7.13 -1.91 -4.09
CA SER A 134 7.06 -3.27 -4.64
C SER A 134 5.70 -3.58 -5.26
N THR A 135 4.61 -3.26 -4.58
CA THR A 135 3.24 -3.46 -5.06
C THR A 135 2.99 -2.68 -6.35
N ARG A 136 3.49 -1.42 -6.41
CA ARG A 136 3.40 -0.60 -7.63
C ARG A 136 4.17 -1.21 -8.80
N LEU A 137 5.39 -1.70 -8.54
CA LEU A 137 6.22 -2.33 -9.55
C LEU A 137 5.58 -3.62 -10.08
N ILE A 138 5.02 -4.45 -9.19
CA ILE A 138 4.29 -5.67 -9.57
C ILE A 138 3.08 -5.33 -10.44
N GLY A 139 2.28 -4.34 -10.04
CA GLY A 139 1.14 -3.85 -10.83
C GLY A 139 1.55 -3.40 -12.22
N LEU A 140 2.65 -2.64 -12.33
CA LEU A 140 3.21 -2.21 -13.62
C LEU A 140 3.70 -3.40 -14.46
N MET A 141 4.42 -4.34 -13.85
CA MET A 141 5.00 -5.51 -14.52
C MET A 141 3.94 -6.47 -15.07
N ILE A 142 2.74 -6.51 -14.47
CA ILE A 142 1.62 -7.32 -14.97
C ILE A 142 0.82 -6.56 -16.04
N SER A 143 0.49 -5.29 -15.79
CA SER A 143 -0.41 -4.52 -16.64
C SER A 143 0.25 -4.06 -17.95
N ALA A 144 1.50 -3.59 -17.92
CA ALA A 144 2.20 -3.06 -19.08
C ALA A 144 2.37 -4.09 -20.22
N PRO A 145 2.90 -5.32 -20.00
CA PRO A 145 3.04 -6.28 -21.09
C PRO A 145 1.69 -6.75 -21.62
N THR A 146 0.69 -6.91 -20.75
CA THR A 146 -0.67 -7.28 -21.16
C THR A 146 -1.24 -6.23 -22.12
N LEU A 147 -1.15 -4.94 -21.76
CA LEU A 147 -1.58 -3.84 -22.61
C LEU A 147 -0.76 -3.75 -23.91
N ALA A 148 0.56 -3.98 -23.83
CA ALA A 148 1.45 -3.97 -24.99
C ALA A 148 1.03 -5.00 -26.04
N VAL A 149 0.71 -6.23 -25.61
CA VAL A 149 0.27 -7.30 -26.51
C VAL A 149 -1.04 -6.93 -27.21
N PHE A 150 -2.03 -6.46 -26.46
CA PHE A 150 -3.31 -6.04 -27.05
C PHE A 150 -3.12 -4.90 -28.05
N LEU A 151 -2.45 -3.81 -27.65
CA LEU A 151 -2.21 -2.67 -28.54
C LEU A 151 -1.40 -3.08 -29.77
N TYR A 152 -0.43 -3.98 -29.63
CA TYR A 152 0.39 -4.41 -30.75
C TYR A 152 -0.45 -5.16 -31.79
N ILE A 153 -1.25 -6.14 -31.34
CA ILE A 153 -2.18 -6.91 -32.21
C ILE A 153 -3.18 -5.97 -32.90
N TYR A 154 -3.83 -5.08 -32.15
CA TYR A 154 -4.79 -4.13 -32.74
C TYR A 154 -4.12 -3.18 -33.74
N SER A 155 -2.89 -2.75 -33.45
CA SER A 155 -2.16 -1.89 -34.38
C SER A 155 -1.89 -2.60 -35.71
N LEU A 156 -1.56 -3.90 -35.69
CA LEU A 156 -1.34 -4.68 -36.90
C LEU A 156 -2.62 -4.86 -37.72
N LEU A 157 -3.78 -5.00 -37.06
CA LEU A 157 -5.09 -5.07 -37.73
C LEU A 157 -5.47 -3.75 -38.41
N VAL A 158 -5.27 -2.61 -37.74
CA VAL A 158 -5.68 -1.30 -38.26
C VAL A 158 -4.73 -0.77 -39.33
N VAL A 159 -3.42 -0.96 -39.15
CA VAL A 159 -2.39 -0.50 -40.10
C VAL A 159 -1.43 -1.66 -40.39
N PRO A 160 -1.58 -2.39 -41.50
CA PRO A 160 -0.70 -3.51 -41.80
C PRO A 160 0.72 -3.03 -42.13
N VAL A 161 1.72 -3.69 -41.54
CA VAL A 161 3.13 -3.43 -41.82
C VAL A 161 3.45 -3.97 -43.22
N GLY A 162 3.71 -3.06 -44.18
CA GLY A 162 4.01 -3.40 -45.57
C GLY A 162 3.06 -2.82 -46.62
N GLY A 163 1.97 -2.15 -46.22
CA GLY A 163 0.98 -1.57 -47.15
C GLY A 163 1.44 -0.32 -47.93
N ARG A 164 2.53 0.35 -47.51
CA ARG A 164 3.02 1.59 -48.18
C ARG A 164 3.75 1.33 -49.50
N ASN A 165 4.36 0.17 -49.70
CA ASN A 165 5.10 -0.12 -50.93
C ASN A 165 4.20 -0.57 -52.09
N LYS A 166 3.04 -1.18 -51.83
CA LYS A 166 2.13 -1.63 -52.90
C LYS A 166 1.36 -0.52 -53.60
N LYS A 167 1.18 0.65 -52.96
CA LYS A 167 0.51 1.80 -53.57
C LYS A 167 1.37 2.55 -54.60
N ALA A 168 2.70 2.39 -54.58
CA ALA A 168 3.60 3.01 -55.55
C ALA A 168 3.78 2.17 -56.83
N GLU A 169 3.49 0.87 -56.78
CA GLU A 169 3.67 -0.07 -57.91
C GLU A 169 2.41 -0.24 -58.76
N GLN A 170 1.24 0.25 -58.30
CA GLN A 170 -0.02 0.26 -59.04
C GLN A 170 -0.24 1.55 -59.87
N GLN A 171 0.77 2.41 -60.00
CA GLN A 171 0.72 3.66 -60.79
C GLN A 171 1.71 3.67 -61.97
N VAL A 172 2.25 2.52 -62.39
CA VAL A 172 3.04 2.36 -63.62
C VAL A 172 2.30 1.46 -64.59
#